data_AF-A0AA41DAV9-F1
#
_entry.id   AF-A0AA41DAV9-F1
#
_cell.length_a   1.000
_cell.length_b   1.000
_cell.length_c   1.000
_cell.angle_alpha   90.00
_cell.angle_beta   90.00
_cell.angle_gamma   90.00
#
_symmetry.space_group_name_H-M   'P 1'
#
loop_
_entity.id
_entity.type
_entity.pdbx_description
1 polymer ?
#
loop_
_entity_poly.entity_id
_entity_poly.type
_entity_poly.pdbx_seq_one_letter_code
_entity_poly.pdbx_strand_id
1 'polypeptide(L)' 'GTAVVAANGTYAAILTPAQLNAQVLQVTEADAAGNGSTPATVIAPDLTAPLPPIGTVSGDGTTLTGTGEVGATVTIRS' A
#
# COMPACT_ATOMS: atom_id res chain seq x y z
N GLY A 1 1.34 -9.53 -11.58
CA GLY A 1 1.03 -10.97 -11.71
C GLY A 1 -0.01 -11.17 -12.80
N THR A 2 -0.28 -12.41 -13.19
CA THR A 2 -1.34 -12.77 -14.14
C THR A 2 -2.16 -13.94 -13.59
N ALA A 3 -3.40 -14.06 -14.03
CA ALA A 3 -4.27 -15.20 -13.77
C ALA A 3 -5.19 -15.42 -14.97
N VAL A 4 -5.62 -16.66 -15.17
CA VAL A 4 -6.62 -17.00 -16.18
C VAL A 4 -7.99 -16.95 -15.52
N VAL A 5 -8.95 -16.32 -16.20
CA VAL A 5 -10.35 -16.33 -15.78
C VAL A 5 -10.92 -17.73 -16.04
N ALA A 6 -11.42 -18.36 -14.98
CA ALA A 6 -12.02 -19.69 -15.04
C ALA A 6 -13.39 -19.65 -15.73
N ALA A 7 -13.90 -20.82 -16.12
CA ALA A 7 -15.19 -20.95 -16.83
C ALA A 7 -16.40 -20.39 -16.05
N ASN A 8 -16.29 -20.26 -14.71
CA ASN A 8 -17.32 -19.65 -13.86
C ASN A 8 -17.15 -18.12 -13.71
N GLY A 9 -16.23 -17.49 -14.44
CA GLY A 9 -15.94 -16.06 -14.40
C GLY A 9 -15.03 -15.61 -13.25
N THR A 10 -14.50 -16.52 -12.44
CA THR A 10 -13.60 -16.15 -11.32
C THR A 10 -12.13 -16.22 -11.71
N TYR A 11 -11.28 -15.42 -11.06
CA TYR A 11 -9.83 -15.52 -11.17
C TYR A 11 -9.16 -15.29 -9.82
N ALA A 12 -7.96 -15.83 -9.64
CA ALA A 12 -7.11 -15.59 -8.49
C ALA A 12 -5.66 -15.46 -8.95
N ALA A 13 -5.04 -14.33 -8.66
CA ALA A 13 -3.63 -14.08 -8.95
C ALA A 13 -2.83 -14.01 -7.65
N ILE A 14 -1.70 -14.71 -7.60
CA ILE A 14 -0.74 -14.56 -6.51
C ILE A 14 0.10 -13.31 -6.81
N LEU A 15 0.15 -12.38 -5.85
CA LEU A 15 0.99 -11.18 -5.93
C LEU A 15 2.26 -11.40 -5.11
N THR A 16 3.40 -11.45 -5.79
CA THR A 16 4.72 -11.56 -5.16
C THR A 16 5.61 -10.44 -5.70
N PRO A 17 6.01 -9.46 -4.87
CA PRO A 17 5.67 -9.30 -3.45
C PRO A 17 4.20 -8.94 -3.21
N ALA A 18 3.72 -9.16 -1.98
CA ALA A 18 2.41 -8.70 -1.56
C ALA A 18 2.29 -7.17 -1.66
N GLN A 19 1.11 -6.69 -2.02
CA GLN A 19 0.77 -5.27 -2.08
C GLN A 19 -0.01 -4.92 -0.81
N LEU A 20 0.53 -4.02 0.03
CA LEU A 20 0.14 -3.84 1.44
C LEU A 20 0.19 -2.39 1.96
N ASN A 21 0.40 -1.39 1.12
CA ASN A 21 0.61 0.01 1.49
C ASN A 21 -0.27 0.92 0.64
N ALA A 22 -1.58 0.65 0.62
CA ALA A 22 -2.57 1.38 -0.17
C ALA A 22 -2.22 1.50 -1.67
N GLN A 23 -1.46 0.55 -2.24
CA GLN A 23 -1.06 0.65 -3.64
C GLN A 23 -2.27 0.60 -4.56
N VAL A 24 -2.25 1.46 -5.58
CA VAL A 24 -3.22 1.46 -6.66
C VAL A 24 -2.79 0.43 -7.71
N LEU A 25 -3.63 -0.57 -7.94
CA LEU A 25 -3.46 -1.59 -8.96
C LEU A 25 -4.41 -1.31 -10.13
N GLN A 26 -3.92 -1.51 -11.34
CA GLN A 26 -4.71 -1.49 -12.57
C GLN A 26 -4.87 -2.92 -13.06
N VAL A 27 -6.11 -3.33 -13.29
CA VAL A 27 -6.45 -4.69 -13.74
C VAL A 27 -7.11 -4.60 -15.11
N THR A 28 -6.59 -5.37 -16.06
CA THR A 28 -7.16 -5.53 -17.40
C THR A 28 -7.32 -7.01 -17.70
N GLU A 29 -8.26 -7.32 -18.58
CA GLU A 29 -8.39 -8.63 -19.19
C GLU A 29 -8.37 -8.50 -20.72
N ALA A 30 -8.09 -9.59 -21.42
CA ALA A 30 -8.14 -9.65 -22.87
C ALA A 30 -8.75 -10.98 -23.31
N ASP A 31 -9.47 -10.95 -24.43
CA ASP A 31 -9.96 -12.16 -25.08
C ASP A 31 -8.83 -12.92 -25.82
N ALA A 32 -9.15 -14.07 -26.40
CA ALA A 32 -8.18 -14.89 -27.14
C ALA A 32 -7.66 -14.23 -28.43
N ALA A 33 -8.37 -13.23 -28.96
CA ALA A 33 -7.93 -12.43 -30.11
C ALA A 33 -7.05 -11.25 -29.70
N GLY A 34 -6.89 -11.00 -28.39
CA GLY A 34 -6.06 -9.92 -27.84
C GLY A 34 -6.80 -8.59 -27.65
N ASN A 35 -8.13 -8.57 -27.75
CA ASN A 35 -8.90 -7.36 -27.48
C ASN A 35 -8.97 -7.12 -25.96
N GLY A 36 -8.31 -6.06 -25.49
CA GLY A 36 -8.23 -5.72 -24.07
C GLY A 36 -9.40 -4.86 -23.56
N SER A 37 -9.72 -4.99 -22.28
CA SER A 37 -10.68 -4.13 -21.57
C SER A 37 -10.11 -2.74 -21.27
N THR A 38 -10.97 -1.81 -20.87
CA THR A 38 -10.52 -0.63 -20.12
C THR A 38 -10.00 -1.07 -18.73
N PRO A 39 -8.99 -0.41 -18.16
CA PRO A 39 -8.48 -0.76 -16.83
C PRO A 39 -9.51 -0.54 -15.72
N ALA A 40 -9.60 -1.50 -14.80
CA ALA A 40 -10.26 -1.36 -13.51
C ALA A 40 -9.24 -0.99 -12.43
N THR A 41 -9.63 -0.14 -11.49
CA THR A 41 -8.78 0.25 -10.35
C THR A 41 -9.12 -0.55 -9.10
N VAL A 42 -8.10 -1.11 -8.46
CA VAL A 42 -8.20 -1.80 -7.17
C VAL A 42 -7.17 -1.21 -6.22
N ILE A 43 -7.55 -0.99 -4.96
CA ILE A 43 -6.64 -0.47 -3.93
C ILE A 43 -6.29 -1.62 -2.98
N ALA A 44 -5.00 -1.86 -2.79
CA ALA A 44 -4.51 -2.84 -1.81
C ALA A 44 -4.82 -2.38 -0.38
N PRO A 45 -5.04 -3.30 0.58
CA PRO A 45 -5.17 -2.90 1.98
C PRO A 45 -3.87 -2.23 2.46
N ASP A 46 -4.01 -1.26 3.37
CA ASP A 46 -2.88 -0.67 4.05
C ASP A 46 -2.62 -1.38 5.37
N LEU A 47 -1.61 -2.26 5.37
CA LEU A 47 -1.13 -3.02 6.52
C LEU A 47 0.31 -2.68 6.86
N THR A 48 0.89 -1.67 6.19
CA THR A 48 2.28 -1.27 6.40
C THR A 48 2.33 -0.29 7.56
N ALA A 49 3.06 -0.63 8.62
CA ALA A 49 3.23 0.26 9.75
C ALA A 49 4.08 1.49 9.35
N PRO A 50 3.80 2.67 9.92
CA PRO A 50 4.62 3.83 9.65
C PRO A 50 6.03 3.65 10.17
N LEU A 51 7.00 4.30 9.52
CA LEU A 51 8.38 4.28 10.01
C LEU A 51 8.49 4.96 11.38
N PRO A 52 9.41 4.51 12.26
CA PRO A 52 9.66 5.19 13.52
C PRO A 52 10.00 6.66 13.31
N PRO A 53 9.45 7.58 14.11
CA PRO A 53 9.85 8.98 14.04
C PRO A 53 11.29 9.12 14.54
N ILE A 54 11.99 10.13 14.03
CA ILE A 54 13.30 10.56 14.53
C ILE A 54 13.15 11.91 15.22
N GLY A 55 13.89 12.13 16.30
CA GLY A 55 13.81 13.41 17.01
C GLY A 55 14.94 13.65 18.00
N THR A 56 15.04 14.89 18.44
CA THR A 56 16.01 15.38 19.42
C THR A 56 15.31 16.23 20.47
N VAL A 57 15.75 16.08 21.72
CA VAL A 57 15.29 16.89 22.85
C VAL A 57 16.19 18.11 22.97
N SER A 58 15.61 19.29 23.16
CA SER A 58 16.34 20.53 23.41
C SER A 58 17.21 20.43 24.66
N GLY A 59 18.26 21.25 24.74
CA GLY A 59 19.23 21.18 25.86
C GLY A 59 18.63 21.49 27.23
N ASP A 60 17.53 22.22 27.27
CA ASP A 60 16.75 22.51 28.48
C ASP A 60 15.69 21.42 28.80
N GLY A 61 15.56 20.40 27.96
CA GLY A 61 14.66 19.26 28.17
C GLY A 61 13.18 19.53 27.87
N THR A 62 12.82 20.72 27.37
CA THR A 62 11.42 21.16 27.28
C THR A 62 10.75 20.87 25.94
N THR A 63 11.54 20.67 24.89
CA THR A 63 11.03 20.58 23.52
C THR A 63 11.60 19.36 22.81
N LEU A 64 10.72 18.54 22.23
CA LEU A 64 11.08 17.50 21.28
C LEU A 64 10.73 18.00 19.87
N THR A 65 11.73 18.01 18.98
CA THR A 65 11.51 18.26 17.55
C THR A 65 11.98 17.06 16.73
N GLY A 66 11.39 16.85 15.56
CA GLY A 66 11.66 15.64 14.79
C GLY A 66 10.89 15.58 13.47
N THR A 67 11.08 14.46 12.78
CA THR A 67 10.31 14.10 11.59
C THR A 67 9.65 12.75 11.79
N GLY A 68 8.50 12.56 11.14
CA GLY A 68 7.74 11.32 11.14
C GLY A 68 6.90 11.26 9.86
N GLU A 69 6.19 10.15 9.68
CA GLU A 69 5.30 9.98 8.54
C GLU A 69 4.12 10.96 8.58
N VAL A 70 3.71 11.46 7.41
CA VAL A 70 2.63 12.44 7.32
C VAL A 70 1.30 11.82 7.78
N GLY A 71 0.55 12.54 8.61
CA GLY A 71 -0.73 12.05 9.16
C GLY A 71 -0.60 11.04 10.30
N ALA A 72 0.60 10.51 10.60
CA ALA A 72 0.82 9.68 11.76
C ALA A 72 0.76 10.50 13.06
N THR A 73 0.32 9.86 14.15
CA THR A 73 0.27 10.47 15.48
C THR A 73 1.51 10.08 16.29
N VAL A 74 2.26 11.07 16.78
CA VAL A 74 3.40 10.85 17.69
C VAL A 74 2.91 10.87 19.14
N THR A 75 3.26 9.84 19.93
CA THR A 75 2.96 9.76 21.37
C THR A 75 4.26 9.76 22.17
N ILE A 76 4.38 10.65 23.16
CA ILE A 76 5.58 10.81 24.00
C ILE A 76 5.28 10.37 25.44
N ARG A 77 6.17 9.57 26.03
CA ARG A 77 6.08 9.03 27.40
C ARG A 77 7.49 8.85 27.98
N SER A 78 7.61 8.91 29.31
CA SER A 78 8.85 8.65 30.07
C SER A 78 8.96 7.21 30.54
#